data_AF-A0A7S1S7S4-F1
#
_entry.id   AF-A0A7S1S7S4-F1
#
_cell.length_a   1.000
_cell.length_b   1.000
_cell.length_c   1.000
_cell.angle_alpha   90.00
_cell.angle_beta   90.00
_cell.angle_gamma   90.00
#
_symmetry.space_group_name_H-M   'P 1'
#
loop_
_entity.id
_entity.type
_entity.pdbx_description
1 polymer ?
#
loop_
_entity_poly.entity_id
_entity_poly.type
_entity_poly.pdbx_seq_one_letter_code
_entity_poly.pdbx_strand_id
1 'polypeptide(L)'
;SPPRRRSRERSRERDGRRRPDQEEKPQAPAWKDDGGPINPEEARQHPEDRQYYTFAQLQASPSGQLGPQELEAMWREKMKPQAVVQQQEAAQTAGTSSTAAPEWKDDGGPIRPDETRCYPEDMMYYSFEGLQQKFGGQVPSEALEELWRTKMKPRWVVEKEAAAAPER
;
A
#
# COMPACT_ATOMS: atom_id res chain seq x y z
N SER A 1 47.46 21.56 50.97
CA SER A 1 46.70 22.17 49.85
C SER A 1 47.30 21.78 48.51
N PRO A 2 46.65 20.91 47.74
CA PRO A 2 46.96 20.71 46.32
C PRO A 2 45.96 21.44 45.40
N PRO A 3 46.31 21.66 44.11
CA PRO A 3 45.77 22.74 43.30
C PRO A 3 44.50 22.39 42.50
N ARG A 4 43.73 23.45 42.26
CA ARG A 4 42.58 23.56 41.35
C ARG A 4 42.93 23.03 39.94
N ARG A 5 42.24 22.00 39.47
CA ARG A 5 42.24 21.62 38.05
C ARG A 5 40.94 22.05 37.38
N ARG A 6 41.07 23.08 36.54
CA ARG A 6 40.12 23.51 35.50
C ARG A 6 39.83 22.34 34.55
N SER A 7 38.58 21.89 34.48
CA SER A 7 38.03 21.07 33.39
C SER A 7 37.10 22.00 32.61
N ARG A 8 37.63 22.78 31.65
CA ARG A 8 37.86 22.43 30.24
C ARG A 8 36.59 21.86 29.59
N GLU A 9 35.84 22.81 29.05
CA GLU A 9 34.82 22.75 28.02
C GLU A 9 34.87 21.46 27.18
N ARG A 10 33.85 20.61 27.36
CA ARG A 10 33.48 19.62 26.35
C ARG A 10 32.50 20.31 25.40
N SER A 11 33.04 20.78 24.28
CA SER A 11 32.29 21.09 23.07
C SER A 11 31.25 20.01 22.82
N ARG A 12 29.99 20.40 22.92
CA ARG A 12 28.87 19.62 22.42
C ARG A 12 28.99 19.62 20.91
N GLU A 13 29.62 18.56 20.39
CA GLU A 13 29.51 18.15 18.99
C GLU A 13 28.03 18.22 18.61
N ARG A 14 27.72 19.19 17.75
CA ARG A 14 26.45 19.26 17.04
C ARG A 14 26.43 18.06 16.13
N ASP A 15 25.86 16.99 16.68
CA ASP A 15 25.41 15.81 15.99
C ASP A 15 24.61 16.27 14.76
N GLY A 16 25.28 16.18 13.61
CA GLY A 16 24.73 16.51 12.32
C GLY A 16 23.61 15.53 12.05
N ARG A 17 22.38 15.94 12.39
CA ARG A 17 21.15 15.34 11.90
C ARG A 17 21.13 15.48 10.38
N ARG A 18 21.89 14.61 9.70
CA ARG A 18 21.65 14.23 8.32
C ARG A 18 20.22 13.74 8.30
N ARG A 19 19.33 14.58 7.77
CA ARG A 19 18.01 14.14 7.36
C ARG A 19 18.23 12.85 6.55
N PRO A 20 17.59 11.73 6.93
CA PRO A 20 17.56 10.59 6.04
C PRO A 20 17.02 11.11 4.72
N ASP A 21 17.85 10.92 3.70
CA ASP A 21 17.53 11.08 2.30
C ASP A 21 16.09 10.59 2.14
N GLN A 22 15.19 11.47 1.70
CA GLN A 22 13.86 11.04 1.28
C GLN A 22 14.12 10.08 0.15
N GLU A 23 14.18 8.79 0.48
CA GLU A 23 14.28 7.69 -0.44
C GLU A 23 13.14 7.88 -1.42
N GLU A 24 13.47 8.49 -2.56
CA GLU A 24 12.53 8.88 -3.59
C GLU A 24 11.85 7.57 -3.97
N LYS A 25 10.58 7.44 -3.57
CA LYS A 25 9.77 6.27 -3.90
C LYS A 25 10.04 5.96 -5.36
N PRO A 26 10.49 4.74 -5.70
CA PRO A 26 10.86 4.40 -7.07
C PRO A 26 9.67 4.75 -7.95
N GLN A 27 9.79 5.86 -8.67
CA GLN A 27 8.76 6.26 -9.61
C GLN A 27 8.78 5.16 -10.66
N ALA A 28 7.63 4.49 -10.82
CA ALA A 28 7.51 3.46 -11.83
C ALA A 28 8.07 4.01 -13.14
N PRO A 29 8.96 3.28 -13.83
CA PRO A 29 9.65 3.78 -15.01
C PRO A 29 8.61 4.36 -15.96
N ALA A 30 8.73 5.65 -16.25
CA ALA A 30 7.86 6.33 -17.19
C ALA A 30 7.98 5.58 -18.52
N TRP A 31 6.94 4.85 -18.89
CA TRP A 31 6.91 4.13 -20.15
C TRP A 31 7.15 5.13 -21.28
N LYS A 32 8.11 4.80 -22.15
CA LYS A 32 8.48 5.59 -23.32
C LYS A 32 8.23 4.75 -24.55
N ASP A 33 7.61 5.35 -25.55
CA ASP A 33 7.48 4.79 -26.88
C ASP A 33 8.85 4.81 -27.59
N ASP A 34 9.26 3.71 -28.21
CA ASP A 34 10.54 3.58 -28.93
C ASP A 34 10.56 4.34 -30.27
N GLY A 35 9.45 4.99 -30.64
CA GLY A 35 9.34 5.76 -31.88
C GLY A 35 9.17 4.90 -33.13
N GLY A 36 8.99 3.59 -32.97
CA GLY A 36 8.81 2.63 -34.06
C GLY A 36 7.53 2.83 -34.88
N PRO A 37 7.35 2.03 -35.94
CA PRO A 37 6.10 2.03 -36.70
C PRO A 37 4.92 1.63 -35.80
N ILE A 38 3.81 2.35 -35.91
CA ILE A 38 2.60 2.10 -35.12
C ILE A 38 1.99 0.77 -35.55
N ASN A 39 1.78 -0.13 -34.60
CA ASN A 39 1.06 -1.37 -34.85
C ASN A 39 -0.46 -1.09 -34.82
N PRO A 40 -1.20 -1.32 -35.91
CA PRO A 40 -2.65 -1.08 -35.96
C PRO A 40 -3.45 -2.00 -35.03
N GLU A 41 -2.89 -3.14 -34.63
CA GLU A 41 -3.52 -4.10 -33.71
C GLU A 41 -3.23 -3.79 -32.24
N GLU A 42 -2.32 -2.87 -31.95
CA GLU A 42 -2.00 -2.51 -30.57
C GLU A 42 -3.13 -1.68 -29.96
N ALA A 43 -3.64 -2.13 -28.82
CA ALA A 43 -4.60 -1.40 -28.02
C ALA A 43 -3.88 -0.64 -26.89
N ARG A 44 -4.13 0.67 -26.81
CA ARG A 44 -3.60 1.53 -25.75
C ARG A 44 -4.74 2.10 -24.91
N GLN A 45 -4.49 2.27 -23.62
CA GLN A 45 -5.42 2.87 -22.67
C GLN A 45 -5.39 4.39 -22.80
N HIS A 46 -6.57 4.99 -22.96
CA HIS A 46 -6.72 6.44 -22.97
C HIS A 46 -6.69 7.01 -21.54
N PRO A 47 -5.97 8.11 -21.27
CA PRO A 47 -5.74 8.59 -19.92
C PRO A 47 -6.99 9.14 -19.22
N GLU A 48 -8.01 9.59 -19.96
CA GLU A 48 -9.20 10.23 -19.39
C GLU A 48 -10.31 9.24 -19.04
N ASP A 49 -10.62 8.29 -19.92
CA ASP A 49 -11.75 7.35 -19.79
C ASP A 49 -11.31 5.93 -19.37
N ARG A 50 -9.99 5.67 -19.37
CA ARG A 50 -9.36 4.37 -19.11
C ARG A 50 -9.81 3.24 -20.05
N GLN A 51 -10.42 3.57 -21.19
CA GLN A 51 -10.81 2.62 -22.22
C GLN A 51 -9.63 2.32 -23.15
N TYR A 52 -9.69 1.16 -23.81
CA TYR A 52 -8.68 0.73 -24.76
C TYR A 52 -9.15 1.00 -26.18
N TYR A 53 -8.32 1.69 -26.95
CA TYR A 53 -8.57 1.95 -28.36
C TYR A 53 -7.39 1.47 -29.18
N THR A 54 -7.66 1.06 -30.41
CA THR A 54 -6.65 0.89 -31.46
C THR A 54 -6.44 2.21 -32.22
N PHE A 55 -5.28 2.38 -32.86
CA PHE A 55 -5.00 3.59 -33.63
C PHE A 55 -6.04 3.82 -34.74
N ALA A 56 -6.48 2.74 -35.41
CA ALA A 56 -7.52 2.79 -36.43
C ALA A 56 -8.89 3.22 -35.86
N GLN A 57 -9.26 2.76 -34.65
CA GLN A 57 -10.50 3.19 -33.99
C GLN A 57 -10.46 4.67 -33.61
N LEU A 58 -9.33 5.18 -33.14
CA LEU A 58 -9.17 6.61 -32.83
C LEU A 58 -9.23 7.46 -34.09
N GLN A 59 -8.61 7.02 -35.18
CA GLN A 59 -8.67 7.73 -36.46
C GLN A 59 -10.09 7.75 -37.04
N ALA A 60 -10.87 6.68 -36.82
CA ALA A 60 -12.27 6.60 -37.19
C ALA A 60 -13.21 7.35 -36.22
N SER A 61 -12.72 7.71 -35.03
CA SER A 61 -13.54 8.39 -34.03
C SER A 61 -13.89 9.80 -34.51
N PRO A 62 -15.17 10.20 -34.44
CA PRO A 62 -15.61 11.55 -34.82
C PRO A 62 -15.14 12.65 -33.85
N SER A 63 -14.19 12.35 -32.96
CA SER A 63 -13.56 13.29 -32.03
C SER A 63 -12.91 14.49 -32.73
N GLY A 64 -12.79 14.50 -34.07
CA GLY A 64 -13.09 15.64 -34.94
C GLY A 64 -12.24 16.91 -34.85
N GLN A 65 -11.35 17.02 -33.88
CA GLN A 65 -10.58 18.24 -33.61
C GLN A 65 -9.07 18.03 -33.66
N LEU A 66 -8.58 16.79 -33.58
CA LEU A 66 -7.15 16.50 -33.61
C LEU A 66 -6.73 16.10 -35.03
N GLY A 67 -5.70 16.76 -35.56
CA GLY A 67 -5.08 16.34 -36.81
C GLY A 67 -4.40 14.97 -36.68
N PRO A 68 -4.09 14.27 -37.79
CA PRO A 68 -3.45 12.96 -37.76
C PRO A 68 -2.10 12.97 -37.01
N GLN A 69 -1.36 14.08 -37.09
CA GLN A 69 -0.09 14.26 -36.35
C GLN A 69 -0.30 14.41 -34.84
N GLU A 70 -1.34 15.14 -34.41
CA GLU A 70 -1.65 15.33 -32.99
C GLU A 70 -2.20 14.04 -32.37
N LEU A 71 -2.99 13.28 -33.13
CA LEU A 71 -3.48 11.97 -32.73
C LEU A 71 -2.33 10.99 -32.53
N GLU A 72 -1.36 10.97 -33.45
CA GLU A 72 -0.13 10.18 -33.30
C GLU A 72 0.70 10.61 -32.08
N ALA A 73 0.89 11.92 -31.87
CA ALA A 73 1.59 12.43 -30.70
C ALA A 73 0.90 12.01 -29.40
N MET A 74 -0.43 12.15 -29.32
CA MET A 74 -1.21 11.69 -28.16
C MET A 74 -1.08 10.18 -27.95
N TRP A 75 -1.17 9.39 -29.02
CA TRP A 75 -1.03 7.94 -28.97
C TRP A 75 0.33 7.51 -28.40
N ARG A 76 1.41 8.19 -28.77
CA ARG A 76 2.78 7.90 -28.33
C ARG A 76 3.11 8.43 -26.94
N GLU A 77 2.66 9.64 -26.61
CA GLU A 77 3.05 10.33 -25.37
C GLU A 77 2.10 10.06 -24.20
N LYS A 78 0.80 9.96 -24.46
CA LYS A 78 -0.23 9.93 -23.40
C LYS A 78 -0.90 8.58 -23.23
N MET A 79 -1.06 7.81 -24.31
CA MET A 79 -1.73 6.51 -24.24
C MET A 79 -0.75 5.39 -23.90
N LYS A 80 -1.12 4.53 -22.97
CA LYS A 80 -0.26 3.44 -22.48
C LYS A 80 -0.67 2.10 -23.09
N PRO A 81 0.27 1.28 -23.61
CA PRO A 81 -0.04 -0.07 -24.06
C PRO A 81 -0.66 -0.90 -22.94
N GLN A 82 -1.61 -1.77 -23.31
CA GLN A 82 -2.30 -2.63 -22.35
C GLN A 82 -1.33 -3.47 -21.51
N ALA A 83 -0.27 -4.00 -22.10
CA ALA A 83 0.75 -4.77 -21.39
C ALA A 83 1.42 -3.96 -20.26
N VAL A 84 1.66 -2.67 -20.47
CA VAL A 84 2.28 -1.78 -19.48
C VAL A 84 1.31 -1.50 -18.34
N VAL A 85 0.04 -1.23 -18.65
CA VAL A 85 -1.00 -1.01 -17.63
C VAL A 85 -1.16 -2.27 -16.76
N GLN A 86 -1.27 -3.44 -17.39
CA GLN A 86 -1.39 -4.71 -16.69
C GLN A 86 -0.17 -5.01 -15.81
N GLN A 87 1.04 -4.70 -16.28
CA GLN A 87 2.25 -4.84 -15.48
C GLN A 87 2.26 -3.86 -14.28
N GLN A 88 1.80 -2.62 -14.47
CA GLN A 88 1.68 -1.64 -13.37
C GLN A 88 0.64 -2.08 -12.33
N GLU A 89 -0.51 -2.62 -12.76
CA GLU A 89 -1.53 -3.15 -11.85
C GLU A 89 -1.03 -4.41 -11.11
N ALA A 90 -0.32 -5.30 -11.81
CA ALA A 90 0.33 -6.46 -11.19
C ALA A 90 1.40 -6.02 -10.17
N ALA A 91 2.19 -5.00 -10.49
CA ALA A 91 3.19 -4.46 -9.56
C ALA A 91 2.55 -3.72 -8.37
N GLN A 92 1.42 -3.03 -8.57
CA GLN A 92 0.68 -2.38 -7.49
C GLN A 92 0.04 -3.40 -6.54
N THR A 93 -0.55 -4.46 -7.09
CA THR A 93 -1.12 -5.56 -6.30
C THR A 93 -0.03 -6.39 -5.60
N ALA A 94 1.13 -6.56 -6.22
CA ALA A 94 2.29 -7.17 -5.56
C ALA A 94 2.92 -6.26 -4.49
N GLY A 95 2.93 -4.94 -4.68
CA GLY A 95 3.53 -3.96 -3.74
C GLY A 95 2.68 -3.67 -2.50
N THR A 96 1.36 -3.79 -2.58
CA THR A 96 0.48 -3.78 -1.39
C THR A 96 0.50 -5.09 -0.62
N SER A 97 1.15 -6.14 -1.15
CA SER A 97 1.56 -7.33 -0.39
C SER A 97 2.84 -7.07 0.41
N SER A 98 2.96 -5.89 1.03
CA SER A 98 4.03 -5.57 1.96
C SER A 98 3.94 -6.52 3.15
N THR A 99 4.78 -7.56 3.14
CA THR A 99 5.22 -8.33 4.30
C THR A 99 4.09 -8.63 5.28
N ALA A 100 2.99 -9.21 4.79
CA ALA A 100 1.97 -9.74 5.68
C ALA A 100 2.68 -10.76 6.58
N ALA A 101 2.78 -10.43 7.87
CA ALA A 101 2.95 -11.46 8.88
C ALA A 101 1.98 -12.59 8.52
N PRO A 102 2.40 -13.86 8.62
CA PRO A 102 1.63 -15.00 8.16
C PRO A 102 0.17 -14.79 8.52
N GLU A 103 -0.68 -14.63 7.49
CA GLU A 103 -2.09 -14.25 7.63
C GLU A 103 -2.70 -15.24 8.61
N TRP A 104 -2.88 -14.78 9.85
CA TRP A 104 -3.43 -15.63 10.87
C TRP A 104 -4.89 -15.85 10.49
N LYS A 105 -5.21 -17.09 10.14
CA LYS A 105 -6.57 -17.54 9.91
C LYS A 105 -7.07 -18.18 11.18
N ASP A 106 -8.24 -17.75 11.62
CA ASP A 106 -9.03 -18.47 12.61
C ASP A 106 -9.27 -19.89 12.08
N ASP A 107 -9.00 -20.90 12.91
CA ASP A 107 -9.20 -22.30 12.55
C ASP A 107 -10.69 -22.70 12.44
N GLY A 108 -11.61 -21.78 12.73
CA GLY A 108 -13.05 -22.04 12.75
C GLY A 108 -13.47 -22.93 13.92
N GLY A 109 -12.55 -23.27 14.82
CA GLY A 109 -12.83 -24.03 16.03
C GLY A 109 -13.69 -23.25 17.03
N PRO A 110 -14.13 -23.94 18.10
CA PRO A 110 -14.86 -23.31 19.17
C PRO A 110 -14.00 -22.24 19.85
N ILE A 111 -14.58 -21.06 20.05
CA ILE A 111 -13.92 -19.93 20.71
C ILE A 111 -13.54 -20.33 22.14
N ARG A 112 -12.25 -20.19 22.45
CA ARG A 112 -11.74 -20.49 23.79
C ARG A 112 -12.01 -19.31 24.73
N PRO A 113 -12.58 -19.53 25.92
CA PRO A 113 -12.92 -18.45 26.85
C PRO A 113 -11.67 -17.74 27.43
N ASP A 114 -10.53 -18.44 27.48
CA ASP A 114 -9.24 -17.91 27.91
C ASP A 114 -8.48 -17.15 26.79
N GLU A 115 -8.96 -17.22 25.54
CA GLU A 115 -8.31 -16.56 24.43
C GLU A 115 -8.57 -15.05 24.48
N THR A 116 -7.50 -14.28 24.33
CA THR A 116 -7.55 -12.82 24.24
C THR A 116 -7.02 -12.36 22.90
N ARG A 117 -7.77 -11.46 22.26
CA ARG A 117 -7.42 -10.89 20.96
C ARG A 117 -7.39 -9.36 21.04
N CYS A 118 -6.51 -8.77 20.24
CA CYS A 118 -6.34 -7.33 20.10
C CYS A 118 -7.46 -6.77 19.23
N TYR A 119 -8.15 -5.75 19.72
CA TYR A 119 -9.15 -5.01 18.98
C TYR A 119 -8.47 -3.93 18.12
N PRO A 120 -8.74 -3.86 16.80
CA PRO A 120 -7.98 -2.99 15.89
C PRO A 120 -8.17 -1.49 16.12
N GLU A 121 -9.25 -1.04 16.78
CA GLU A 121 -9.51 0.40 16.94
C GLU A 121 -8.84 1.00 18.18
N ASP A 122 -8.82 0.27 19.31
CA ASP A 122 -8.24 0.75 20.58
C ASP A 122 -6.93 0.05 20.95
N MET A 123 -6.53 -0.97 20.18
CA MET A 123 -5.35 -1.81 20.42
C MET A 123 -5.35 -2.49 21.80
N MET A 124 -6.53 -2.66 22.42
CA MET A 124 -6.70 -3.34 23.70
C MET A 124 -7.04 -4.82 23.50
N TYR A 125 -6.68 -5.63 24.48
CA TYR A 125 -6.94 -7.07 24.48
C TYR A 125 -8.24 -7.38 25.21
N TYR A 126 -9.16 -8.06 24.52
CA TYR A 126 -10.42 -8.53 25.09
C TYR A 126 -10.51 -10.05 24.99
N SER A 127 -11.16 -10.67 25.98
CA SER A 127 -11.74 -12.00 25.82
C SER A 127 -13.08 -11.88 25.06
N PHE A 128 -13.56 -12.97 24.46
CA PHE A 128 -14.84 -12.93 23.74
C PHE A 128 -16.00 -12.51 24.65
N GLU A 129 -16.01 -13.01 25.90
CA GLU A 129 -17.00 -12.60 26.91
C GLU A 129 -16.86 -11.11 27.27
N GLY A 130 -15.63 -10.60 27.43
CA GLY A 130 -15.40 -9.18 27.68
C GLY A 130 -15.85 -8.29 26.52
N LEU A 131 -15.70 -8.78 25.28
CA LEU A 131 -16.21 -8.12 24.08
C LEU A 131 -17.75 -8.11 24.06
N GLN A 132 -18.40 -9.23 24.39
CA GLN A 132 -19.86 -9.31 24.52
C GLN A 132 -20.40 -8.41 25.64
N GLN A 133 -19.72 -8.30 26.77
CA GLN A 133 -20.12 -7.38 27.83
C GLN A 133 -20.00 -5.91 27.42
N LYS A 134 -18.94 -5.55 26.67
CA LYS A 134 -18.71 -4.17 26.22
C LYS A 134 -19.62 -3.75 25.07
N PHE A 135 -19.85 -4.63 24.11
CA PHE A 135 -20.51 -4.30 22.84
C PHE A 135 -21.82 -5.05 22.59
N GLY A 136 -22.18 -6.04 23.40
CA GLY A 136 -23.38 -6.88 23.19
C GLY A 136 -24.71 -6.14 23.27
N GLY A 137 -24.73 -4.91 23.80
CA GLY A 137 -25.90 -4.02 23.73
C GLY A 137 -26.02 -3.23 22.42
N GLN A 138 -24.95 -3.17 21.61
CA GLN A 138 -24.89 -2.39 20.37
C GLN A 138 -24.82 -3.28 19.13
N VAL A 139 -24.15 -4.44 19.24
CA VAL A 139 -23.85 -5.33 18.13
C VAL A 139 -24.39 -6.73 18.48
N PRO A 140 -25.11 -7.41 17.55
CA PRO A 140 -25.56 -8.77 17.80
C PRO A 140 -24.38 -9.73 17.96
N SER A 141 -24.59 -10.81 18.72
CA SER A 141 -23.53 -11.78 19.04
C SER A 141 -22.87 -12.40 17.80
N GLU A 142 -23.63 -12.60 16.72
CA GLU A 142 -23.12 -13.14 15.44
C GLU A 142 -22.10 -12.19 14.78
N ALA A 143 -22.38 -10.89 14.79
CA ALA A 143 -21.45 -9.89 14.25
C ALA A 143 -20.22 -9.71 15.16
N LEU A 144 -20.37 -9.90 16.48
CA LEU A 144 -19.22 -9.95 17.41
C LEU A 144 -18.33 -11.17 17.15
N GLU A 145 -18.90 -12.33 16.84
CA GLU A 145 -18.15 -13.52 16.46
C GLU A 145 -17.41 -13.32 15.13
N GLU A 146 -18.07 -12.73 14.13
CA GLU A 146 -17.42 -12.39 12.86
C GLU A 146 -16.26 -11.41 13.07
N LEU A 147 -16.47 -10.36 13.87
CA LEU A 147 -15.43 -9.39 14.24
C LEU A 147 -14.25 -10.06 14.95
N TRP A 148 -14.54 -10.94 15.91
CA TRP A 148 -13.54 -11.71 16.66
C TRP A 148 -12.68 -12.59 15.74
N ARG A 149 -13.30 -13.25 14.75
CA ARG A 149 -12.61 -14.16 13.83
C ARG A 149 -11.88 -13.46 12.68
N THR A 150 -12.41 -12.35 12.18
CA THR A 150 -11.90 -11.72 10.94
C THR A 150 -11.01 -10.51 11.19
N LYS A 151 -11.28 -9.72 12.25
CA LYS A 151 -10.60 -8.44 12.49
C LYS A 151 -9.70 -8.47 13.72
N MET A 152 -10.07 -9.23 14.75
CA MET A 152 -9.26 -9.32 15.97
C MET A 152 -8.15 -10.35 15.83
N LYS A 153 -6.94 -9.98 16.24
CA LYS A 153 -5.76 -10.84 16.14
C LYS A 153 -5.32 -11.32 17.52
N PRO A 154 -4.94 -12.58 17.70
CA PRO A 154 -4.39 -13.04 18.97
C PRO A 154 -3.06 -12.34 19.26
N ARG A 155 -2.73 -12.20 20.56
CA ARG A 155 -1.57 -11.45 21.04
C ARG A 155 -0.25 -11.83 20.37
N TRP A 156 0.00 -13.12 20.19
CA TRP A 156 1.24 -13.60 19.59
C TRP A 156 1.40 -13.15 18.12
N VAL A 157 0.31 -12.91 17.39
CA VAL A 157 0.35 -12.37 16.02
C VAL A 157 0.75 -10.90 16.06
N VAL A 158 0.13 -10.12 16.94
CA VAL A 158 0.42 -8.69 17.10
C VAL A 158 1.86 -8.47 17.55
N GLU A 159 2.35 -9.29 18.49
CA GLU A 159 3.75 -9.24 18.94
C GLU A 159 4.73 -9.60 17.80
N LYS A 160 4.37 -10.57 16.95
CA LYS A 160 5.16 -10.91 15.77
C LYS A 160 5.16 -9.82 14.70
N GLU A 161 4.02 -9.17 14.46
CA GLU A 161 3.89 -8.01 13.57
C GLU A 161 4.70 -6.82 14.08
N ALA A 162 4.60 -6.52 15.39
CA ALA A 162 5.36 -5.45 16.03
C ALA A 162 6.87 -5.71 15.98
N ALA A 163 7.31 -6.95 16.16
CA ALA A 163 8.72 -7.33 16.03
C ALA A 163 9.23 -7.27 14.58
N ALA A 164 8.36 -7.48 13.60
CA ALA A 164 8.69 -7.42 12.17
C ALA A 164 8.68 -5.99 11.61
N ALA A 165 8.03 -5.04 12.29
CA ALA A 165 8.07 -3.63 11.93
C ALA A 165 9.40 -3.02 12.43
N PRO A 166 10.39 -2.73 11.56
CA PRO A 166 11.56 -1.99 12.00
C PRO A 166 11.13 -0.61 12.51
N GLU A 167 11.61 -0.21 13.69
CA GLU A 167 11.47 1.17 14.18
C GLU A 167 11.99 2.12 13.10
N ARG A 168 11.07 2.83 12.45
CA ARG A 168 11.34 3.79 11.37
C ARG A 168 11.71 5.15 11.94
#